data_AF-A0A6A4NBW9-F1
#
_entry.id   AF-A0A6A4NBW9-F1
#
_cell.length_a   1.000
_cell.length_b   1.000
_cell.length_c   1.000
_cell.angle_alpha   90.00
_cell.angle_beta   90.00
_cell.angle_gamma   90.00
#
_symmetry.space_group_name_H-M   'P 1'
#
loop_
_entity.id
_entity.type
_entity.pdbx_description
1 polymer ?
#
loop_
_entity_poly.entity_id
_entity_poly.type
_entity_poly.pdbx_seq_one_letter_code
_entity_poly.pdbx_strand_id
1 'polypeptide(L)'
;MTRQVFVICPLNESHCNISLKLGQKIMPKKKPDENVEEAKWRQWVDNHLVHVLSPNIYRNATEALESFDYITSNGNFSYTEKISVKYAGAAAMYFVSKKLKKKYNITDERAALYEAAETWVDALNGREFLGGSKPNLADLAVFGVLRPIRYLRAGKDMVEHTRIGDWFTRMESVVGESSGIKP
;
A
#
# COMPACT_ATOMS: atom_id res chain seq x y z
N MET A 1 -1.31 15.34 -15.39
CA MET A 1 -0.33 15.47 -14.28
C MET A 1 -1.11 15.52 -12.98
N THR A 2 -0.51 15.07 -11.88
CA THR A 2 -1.06 15.06 -10.51
C THR A 2 -1.98 13.88 -10.15
N ARG A 3 -1.36 12.73 -9.89
CA ARG A 3 -1.84 11.74 -8.91
C ARG A 3 -0.63 11.19 -8.16
N GLN A 4 -0.17 11.96 -7.18
CA GLN A 4 0.87 11.51 -6.26
C GLN A 4 0.63 12.14 -4.89
N VAL A 5 -0.53 11.83 -4.32
CA VAL A 5 -0.82 12.00 -2.90
C VAL A 5 -1.77 10.87 -2.54
N PHE A 6 -1.22 9.68 -2.25
CA PHE A 6 -1.91 8.83 -1.30
C PHE A 6 -1.47 9.34 0.07
N VAL A 7 -2.46 9.61 0.91
CA VAL A 7 -2.38 10.23 2.24
C VAL A 7 -2.27 11.76 2.25
N ILE A 8 -3.36 12.45 1.90
CA ILE A 8 -4.19 13.30 2.78
C ILE A 8 -5.48 13.64 1.99
N CYS A 9 -6.58 12.90 2.18
CA CYS A 9 -7.97 13.42 2.12
C CYS A 9 -9.00 12.31 2.40
N PRO A 10 -10.20 12.66 2.89
CA PRO A 10 -11.05 11.82 3.72
C PRO A 10 -11.83 10.78 2.92
N LEU A 11 -12.31 9.77 3.65
CA LEU A 11 -13.45 8.93 3.29
C LEU A 11 -14.51 9.74 2.52
N ASN A 12 -14.63 9.51 1.21
CA ASN A 12 -15.85 9.77 0.49
C ASN A 12 -16.01 8.74 -0.65
N GLU A 13 -16.99 7.86 -0.51
CA GLU A 13 -17.21 6.63 -1.29
C GLU A 13 -17.54 6.88 -2.79
N SER A 14 -17.68 8.12 -3.23
CA SER A 14 -18.18 8.44 -4.57
C SER A 14 -17.12 8.42 -5.68
N HIS A 15 -15.83 8.54 -5.36
CA HIS A 15 -14.76 8.67 -6.36
C HIS A 15 -14.23 7.34 -6.91
N CYS A 16 -14.50 6.21 -6.24
CA CYS A 16 -14.03 4.88 -6.68
C CYS A 16 -14.76 4.40 -7.96
N ASN A 17 -16.03 4.79 -8.13
CA ASN A 17 -16.85 4.36 -9.26
C ASN A 17 -16.45 4.95 -10.62
N ILE A 18 -15.74 6.08 -10.65
CA ILE A 18 -15.43 6.78 -11.92
C ILE A 18 -14.19 6.18 -12.59
N SER A 19 -13.21 5.72 -11.81
CA SER A 19 -11.98 5.11 -12.34
C SER A 19 -12.22 3.71 -12.95
N LEU A 20 -13.25 3.00 -12.47
CA LEU A 20 -13.65 1.68 -12.98
C LEU A 20 -14.27 1.71 -14.38
N LYS A 21 -14.90 2.82 -14.79
CA LYS A 21 -15.58 2.92 -16.10
C LYS A 21 -14.65 3.17 -17.29
N LEU A 22 -13.43 3.66 -17.07
CA LEU A 22 -12.49 3.94 -18.17
C LEU A 22 -11.64 2.73 -18.59
N GLY A 23 -11.47 1.73 -17.72
CA GLY A 23 -10.63 0.55 -17.99
C GLY A 23 -11.30 -0.54 -18.85
N GLN A 24 -12.62 -0.53 -19.01
CA GLN A 24 -13.35 -1.60 -19.71
C GLN A 24 -13.21 -1.59 -21.24
N LYS A 25 -12.66 -0.52 -21.85
CA LYS A 25 -12.71 -0.34 -23.31
C LYS A 25 -11.52 -0.95 -24.07
N ILE A 26 -10.50 -1.49 -23.39
CA ILE A 26 -9.30 -2.02 -24.06
C ILE A 26 -8.77 -3.26 -23.33
N MET A 27 -9.51 -4.38 -23.32
CA MET A 27 -8.93 -5.69 -22.98
C MET A 27 -9.55 -6.82 -23.81
N PRO A 28 -8.74 -7.76 -24.35
CA PRO A 28 -9.25 -8.96 -24.99
C PRO A 28 -10.02 -9.83 -23.98
N LYS A 29 -11.11 -10.48 -24.42
CA LYS A 29 -11.97 -11.32 -23.56
C LYS A 29 -11.17 -12.46 -22.94
N LYS A 30 -10.80 -12.31 -21.67
CA LYS A 30 -10.17 -13.35 -20.83
C LYS A 30 -11.23 -14.32 -20.31
N LYS A 31 -10.82 -15.55 -19.94
CA LYS A 31 -11.71 -16.61 -19.43
C LYS A 31 -12.56 -16.09 -18.25
N PRO A 32 -13.84 -16.49 -18.15
CA PRO A 32 -14.76 -15.94 -17.17
C PRO A 32 -14.32 -16.19 -15.71
N ASP A 33 -13.64 -17.29 -15.42
CA ASP A 33 -13.18 -17.65 -14.07
C ASP A 33 -12.03 -16.77 -13.56
N GLU A 34 -11.05 -16.46 -14.43
CA GLU A 34 -9.92 -15.57 -14.09
C GLU A 34 -10.38 -14.16 -13.71
N ASN A 35 -11.50 -13.71 -14.29
CA ASN A 35 -12.06 -12.39 -14.00
C ASN A 35 -12.73 -12.36 -12.61
N VAL A 36 -13.28 -13.48 -12.15
CA VAL A 36 -13.93 -13.57 -10.83
C VAL A 36 -12.87 -13.59 -9.71
N GLU A 37 -11.82 -14.40 -9.85
CA GLU A 37 -10.72 -14.42 -8.87
C GLU A 37 -10.01 -13.06 -8.80
N GLU A 38 -9.71 -12.47 -9.97
CA GLU A 38 -9.09 -11.14 -10.03
C GLU A 38 -9.97 -10.06 -9.37
N ALA A 39 -11.27 -10.04 -9.67
CA ALA A 39 -12.19 -9.06 -9.10
C ALA A 39 -12.31 -9.21 -7.56
N LYS A 40 -12.35 -10.45 -7.06
CA LYS A 40 -12.37 -10.74 -5.62
C LYS A 40 -11.16 -10.13 -4.91
N TRP A 41 -9.97 -10.37 -5.44
CA TRP A 41 -8.74 -9.89 -4.81
C TRP A 41 -8.58 -8.37 -4.91
N ARG A 42 -9.02 -7.77 -6.03
CA ARG A 42 -9.08 -6.31 -6.13
C ARG A 42 -10.00 -5.69 -5.08
N GLN A 43 -11.18 -6.29 -4.87
CA GLN A 43 -12.09 -5.84 -3.81
C GLN A 43 -11.50 -6.05 -2.41
N TRP A 44 -10.77 -7.15 -2.18
CA TRP A 44 -10.07 -7.39 -0.91
C TRP A 44 -8.98 -6.34 -0.65
N VAL A 45 -8.25 -5.89 -1.67
CA VAL A 45 -7.26 -4.82 -1.53
C VAL A 45 -7.91 -3.54 -0.98
N ASP A 46 -9.00 -3.10 -1.63
CA ASP A 46 -9.69 -1.87 -1.25
C ASP A 46 -10.36 -1.97 0.14
N ASN A 47 -10.99 -3.11 0.43
CA ASN A 47 -11.81 -3.30 1.63
C ASN A 47 -11.05 -3.82 2.85
N HIS A 48 -9.81 -4.29 2.69
CA HIS A 48 -9.05 -4.87 3.79
C HIS A 48 -7.60 -4.36 3.81
N LEU A 49 -6.83 -4.61 2.76
CA LEU A 49 -5.38 -4.33 2.76
C LEU A 49 -5.07 -2.85 3.03
N VAL A 50 -5.79 -1.93 2.39
CA VAL A 50 -5.62 -0.48 2.60
C VAL A 50 -5.91 -0.06 4.04
N HIS A 51 -6.90 -0.71 4.67
CA HIS A 51 -7.29 -0.43 6.06
C HIS A 51 -6.31 -1.03 7.08
N VAL A 52 -5.62 -2.12 6.75
CA VAL A 52 -4.53 -2.68 7.57
C VAL A 52 -3.27 -1.83 7.48
N LEU A 53 -2.98 -1.27 6.30
CA LEU A 53 -1.76 -0.49 6.07
C LEU A 53 -1.78 0.88 6.72
N SER A 54 -2.92 1.57 6.69
CA SER A 54 -3.01 2.95 7.18
C SER A 54 -2.60 3.09 8.65
N PRO A 55 -2.99 2.19 9.59
CA PRO A 55 -2.47 2.19 10.95
C PRO A 55 -1.00 1.78 11.04
N ASN A 56 -0.55 0.82 10.23
CA ASN A 56 0.80 0.25 10.34
C ASN A 56 1.93 1.24 10.02
N ILE A 57 1.73 2.15 9.07
CA ILE A 57 2.73 3.19 8.75
C ILE A 57 2.76 4.35 9.77
N TYR A 58 1.74 4.43 10.63
CA TYR A 58 1.59 5.46 11.66
C TYR A 58 1.55 4.91 13.09
N ARG A 59 1.93 3.64 13.29
CA ARG A 59 1.87 2.92 14.58
C ARG A 59 2.55 3.69 15.71
N ASN A 60 3.67 4.32 15.43
CA ASN A 60 4.38 5.18 16.38
C ASN A 60 4.93 6.44 15.71
N ALA A 61 5.24 7.45 16.52
CA ALA A 61 5.73 8.74 16.04
C ALA A 61 7.01 8.61 15.18
N THR A 62 7.87 7.64 15.47
CA THR A 62 9.11 7.42 14.70
C THR A 62 8.82 6.88 13.31
N GLU A 63 7.99 5.84 13.19
CA GLU A 63 7.56 5.26 11.89
C GLU A 63 6.74 6.28 11.07
N ALA A 64 5.94 7.11 11.74
CA ALA A 64 5.20 8.16 11.08
C ALA A 64 6.11 9.26 10.49
N LEU A 65 7.12 9.69 11.25
CA LEU A 65 8.12 10.65 10.76
C LEU A 65 8.93 10.07 9.59
N GLU A 66 9.32 8.79 9.67
CA GLU A 66 9.97 8.08 8.55
C GLU A 66 9.10 8.11 7.29
N SER A 67 7.81 7.83 7.42
CA SER A 67 6.85 7.87 6.30
C SER A 67 6.73 9.27 5.69
N PHE A 68 6.70 10.32 6.53
CA PHE A 68 6.66 11.70 6.03
C PHE A 68 7.97 12.12 5.36
N ASP A 69 9.11 11.74 5.93
CA ASP A 69 10.42 12.03 5.34
C ASP A 69 10.56 11.35 3.97
N TYR A 70 10.07 10.12 3.81
CA TYR A 70 10.01 9.44 2.52
C TYR A 70 9.09 10.16 1.52
N ILE A 71 7.85 10.49 1.90
CA ILE A 71 6.90 11.21 1.02
C ILE A 71 7.47 12.56 0.57
N THR A 72 8.09 13.32 1.48
CA THR A 72 8.62 14.65 1.18
C THR A 72 9.93 14.62 0.41
N SER A 73 10.72 13.56 0.55
CA SER A 73 11.98 13.37 -0.20
C SER A 73 11.72 12.88 -1.62
N ASN A 74 10.70 12.04 -1.81
CA ASN A 74 10.33 11.47 -3.10
C ASN A 74 9.24 12.25 -3.86
N GLY A 75 8.70 13.31 -3.25
CA GLY A 75 7.77 14.25 -3.89
C GLY A 75 8.45 15.56 -4.33
N ASN A 76 7.80 16.30 -5.23
CA ASN A 76 8.26 17.61 -5.72
C ASN A 76 7.95 18.75 -4.72
N PHE A 77 8.36 18.62 -3.46
CA PHE A 77 8.15 19.65 -2.43
C PHE A 77 9.32 20.62 -2.38
N SER A 78 9.03 21.92 -2.30
CA SER A 78 10.02 22.97 -2.02
C SER A 78 10.54 22.89 -0.57
N TYR A 79 11.71 23.46 -0.29
CA TYR A 79 12.35 23.39 1.03
C TYR A 79 11.44 23.90 2.17
N THR A 80 10.68 24.97 1.92
CA THR A 80 9.73 25.53 2.88
C THR A 80 8.53 24.61 3.12
N GLU A 81 7.98 23.99 2.07
CA GLU A 81 6.90 23.00 2.19
C GLU A 81 7.36 21.77 2.98
N LYS A 82 8.58 21.29 2.74
CA LYS A 82 9.16 20.16 3.51
C LYS A 82 9.23 20.48 5.00
N ILE A 83 9.70 21.69 5.34
CA ILE A 83 9.77 22.15 6.73
C ILE A 83 8.36 22.23 7.35
N SER A 84 7.41 22.83 6.67
CA SER A 84 6.03 22.95 7.16
C SER A 84 5.37 21.59 7.37
N VAL A 85 5.51 20.66 6.41
CA VAL A 85 4.98 19.30 6.51
C VAL A 85 5.63 18.54 7.66
N LYS A 86 6.94 18.70 7.88
CA LYS A 86 7.64 18.06 8.99
C LYS A 86 7.11 18.50 10.35
N TYR A 87 6.95 19.81 10.57
CA TYR A 87 6.46 20.33 11.86
C TYR A 87 4.96 20.06 12.07
N ALA A 88 4.14 20.22 11.03
CA ALA A 88 2.71 19.89 11.10
C ALA A 88 2.50 18.39 11.31
N GLY A 89 3.26 17.55 10.62
CA GLY A 89 3.27 16.09 10.76
C GLY A 89 3.70 15.67 12.17
N ALA A 90 4.77 16.25 12.71
CA ALA A 90 5.21 15.99 14.08
C ALA A 90 4.13 16.36 15.13
N ALA A 91 3.47 17.51 14.98
CA ALA A 91 2.38 17.92 15.85
C ALA A 91 1.18 16.96 15.75
N ALA A 92 0.75 16.62 14.52
CA ALA A 92 -0.32 15.64 14.30
C ALA A 92 0.02 14.28 14.93
N MET A 93 1.25 13.81 14.75
CA MET A 93 1.71 12.54 15.31
C MET A 93 1.81 12.54 16.83
N TYR A 94 2.07 13.68 17.45
CA TYR A 94 2.01 13.81 18.91
C TYR A 94 0.58 13.58 19.44
N PHE A 95 -0.44 14.17 18.80
CA PHE A 95 -1.84 13.97 19.17
C PHE A 95 -2.31 12.55 18.87
N VAL A 96 -1.95 12.02 17.71
CA VAL A 96 -2.23 10.64 17.30
C VAL A 96 -1.60 9.66 18.28
N SER A 97 -0.32 9.83 18.63
CA SER A 97 0.37 9.01 19.63
C SER A 97 -0.28 9.06 21.01
N LYS A 98 -0.76 10.24 21.46
CA LYS A 98 -1.50 10.36 22.73
C LYS A 98 -2.85 9.67 22.68
N LYS A 99 -3.57 9.77 21.56
CA LYS A 99 -4.88 9.15 21.37
C LYS A 99 -4.77 7.63 21.22
N LEU A 100 -3.75 7.15 20.50
CA LEU A 100 -3.40 5.74 20.38
C LEU A 100 -2.99 5.16 21.74
N LYS A 101 -2.07 5.81 22.48
CA LYS A 101 -1.70 5.34 23.83
C LYS A 101 -2.88 5.26 24.80
N LYS A 102 -3.89 6.11 24.65
CA LYS A 102 -5.08 6.15 25.54
C LYS A 102 -6.20 5.20 25.11
N LYS A 103 -6.35 4.90 23.82
CA LYS A 103 -7.50 4.18 23.27
C LYS A 103 -7.31 2.66 23.23
N TYR A 104 -6.07 2.18 23.35
CA TYR A 104 -5.66 1.07 22.52
C TYR A 104 -4.62 0.23 23.28
N ASN A 105 -5.15 -0.71 24.06
CA ASN A 105 -4.45 -1.92 24.50
C ASN A 105 -4.36 -2.86 23.27
N ILE A 106 -3.69 -2.41 22.20
CA ILE A 106 -3.95 -2.87 20.81
C ILE A 106 -3.58 -4.32 20.58
N THR A 107 -4.55 -5.08 20.04
CA THR A 107 -4.37 -6.26 19.20
C THR A 107 -3.36 -5.96 18.08
N ASP A 108 -2.19 -6.57 18.17
CA ASP A 108 -0.98 -6.31 17.39
C ASP A 108 -1.21 -5.90 15.91
N GLU A 109 -1.14 -4.58 15.63
CA GLU A 109 -1.30 -4.01 14.28
C GLU A 109 -0.32 -4.64 13.29
N ARG A 110 0.88 -5.01 13.79
CA ARG A 110 1.91 -5.61 12.98
C ARG A 110 1.56 -7.06 12.63
N ALA A 111 0.96 -7.79 13.57
CA ALA A 111 0.42 -9.12 13.28
C ALA A 111 -0.67 -9.06 12.21
N ALA A 112 -1.54 -8.04 12.21
CA ALA A 112 -2.56 -7.89 11.16
C ALA A 112 -1.92 -7.64 9.76
N LEU A 113 -0.80 -6.91 9.70
CA LEU A 113 -0.05 -6.75 8.45
C LEU A 113 0.56 -8.07 7.98
N TYR A 114 1.09 -8.85 8.91
CA TYR A 114 1.66 -10.17 8.59
C TYR A 114 0.58 -11.14 8.12
N GLU A 115 -0.56 -11.17 8.78
CA GLU A 115 -1.72 -11.99 8.38
C GLU A 115 -2.22 -11.61 7.00
N ALA A 116 -2.32 -10.31 6.69
CA ALA A 116 -2.72 -9.84 5.36
C ALA A 116 -1.71 -10.24 4.28
N ALA A 117 -0.41 -10.17 4.59
CA ALA A 117 0.64 -10.59 3.68
C ALA A 117 0.64 -12.11 3.44
N GLU A 118 0.46 -12.92 4.48
CA GLU A 118 0.34 -14.38 4.36
C GLU A 118 -0.93 -14.79 3.63
N THR A 119 -2.06 -14.11 3.89
CA THR A 119 -3.32 -14.31 3.16
C THR A 119 -3.14 -14.10 1.66
N TRP A 120 -2.35 -13.09 1.28
CA TRP A 120 -2.01 -12.86 -0.13
C TRP A 120 -1.10 -13.95 -0.70
N VAL A 121 -0.08 -14.38 0.06
CA VAL A 121 0.82 -15.47 -0.39
C VAL A 121 0.06 -16.77 -0.59
N ASP A 122 -0.85 -17.11 0.33
CA ASP A 122 -1.68 -18.30 0.23
C ASP A 122 -2.63 -18.24 -0.99
N ALA A 123 -3.10 -17.04 -1.34
CA ALA A 123 -3.89 -16.80 -2.55
C ALA A 123 -3.17 -17.17 -3.85
N LEU A 124 -1.85 -16.95 -3.88
CA LEU A 124 -1.04 -17.33 -5.04
C LEU A 124 -1.11 -18.84 -5.27
N ASN A 125 -1.33 -19.64 -4.22
CA ASN A 125 -1.47 -21.09 -4.30
C ASN A 125 -0.29 -21.74 -5.04
N GLY A 126 0.93 -21.29 -4.72
CA GLY A 126 2.18 -21.75 -5.34
C GLY A 126 2.44 -21.21 -6.76
N ARG A 127 1.57 -20.38 -7.33
CA ARG A 127 1.80 -19.70 -8.61
C ARG A 127 2.83 -18.57 -8.46
N GLU A 128 3.52 -18.22 -9.55
CA GLU A 128 4.45 -17.08 -9.56
C GLU A 128 3.74 -15.75 -9.30
N PHE A 129 2.57 -15.58 -9.92
CA PHE A 129 1.63 -14.48 -9.77
C PHE A 129 0.21 -15.02 -9.69
N LEU A 130 -0.74 -14.23 -9.18
CA LEU A 130 -2.16 -14.61 -9.24
C LEU A 130 -2.61 -14.80 -10.71
N GLY A 131 -2.07 -14.00 -11.62
CA GLY A 131 -2.25 -14.15 -13.07
C GLY A 131 -1.56 -15.36 -13.72
N GLY A 132 -0.87 -16.21 -12.97
CA GLY A 132 -0.10 -17.34 -13.47
C GLY A 132 1.34 -16.95 -13.80
N SER A 133 1.72 -16.99 -15.08
CA SER A 133 3.08 -16.66 -15.55
C SER A 133 3.34 -15.16 -15.72
N LYS A 134 2.29 -14.34 -15.67
CA LYS A 134 2.38 -12.87 -15.74
C LYS A 134 1.44 -12.26 -14.70
N PRO A 135 1.78 -11.10 -14.12
CA PRO A 135 0.90 -10.45 -13.16
C PRO A 135 -0.40 -9.99 -13.82
N ASN A 136 -1.51 -10.13 -13.09
CA ASN A 136 -2.82 -9.62 -13.48
C ASN A 136 -3.15 -8.31 -12.75
N LEU A 137 -4.40 -7.80 -12.87
CA LEU A 137 -4.75 -6.54 -12.21
C LEU A 137 -4.80 -6.65 -10.67
N ALA A 138 -5.02 -7.84 -10.12
CA ALA A 138 -4.98 -8.05 -8.67
C ALA A 138 -3.53 -8.04 -8.15
N ASP A 139 -2.59 -8.69 -8.85
CA ASP A 139 -1.15 -8.59 -8.52
C ASP A 139 -0.70 -7.13 -8.52
N LEU A 140 -1.10 -6.36 -9.54
CA LEU A 140 -0.79 -4.93 -9.63
C LEU A 140 -1.46 -4.10 -8.53
N ALA A 141 -2.68 -4.44 -8.13
CA ALA A 141 -3.38 -3.74 -7.06
C ALA A 141 -2.68 -3.93 -5.70
N VAL A 142 -2.35 -5.17 -5.35
CA VAL A 142 -1.62 -5.48 -4.11
C VAL A 142 -0.24 -4.84 -4.12
N PHE A 143 0.49 -4.99 -5.23
CA PHE A 143 1.83 -4.41 -5.35
C PHE A 143 1.80 -2.90 -5.28
N GLY A 144 0.86 -2.24 -5.95
CA GLY A 144 0.71 -0.78 -5.90
C GLY A 144 0.45 -0.24 -4.50
N VAL A 145 -0.25 -1.01 -3.67
CA VAL A 145 -0.58 -0.66 -2.29
C VAL A 145 0.59 -0.92 -1.32
N LEU A 146 1.36 -1.99 -1.52
CA LEU A 146 2.51 -2.32 -0.67
C LEU A 146 3.81 -1.61 -1.09
N ARG A 147 3.96 -1.22 -2.35
CA ARG A 147 5.18 -0.59 -2.88
C ARG A 147 5.65 0.65 -2.11
N PRO A 148 4.78 1.60 -1.72
CA PRO A 148 5.22 2.78 -0.96
C PRO A 148 5.86 2.46 0.39
N ILE A 149 5.51 1.32 1.00
CA ILE A 149 5.99 0.97 2.35
C ILE A 149 7.22 0.06 2.34
N ARG A 150 7.63 -0.44 1.16
CA ARG A 150 8.69 -1.44 0.99
C ARG A 150 10.00 -1.10 1.71
N TYR A 151 10.37 0.17 1.73
CA TYR A 151 11.62 0.66 2.31
C TYR A 151 11.47 1.26 3.71
N LEU A 152 10.23 1.41 4.18
CA LEU A 152 9.94 1.83 5.55
C LEU A 152 10.13 0.64 6.50
N ARG A 153 10.28 0.91 7.80
CA ARG A 153 10.35 -0.15 8.81
C ARG A 153 9.19 -1.13 8.73
N ALA A 154 7.97 -0.63 8.51
CA ALA A 154 6.78 -1.48 8.40
C ALA A 154 6.89 -2.52 7.26
N GLY A 155 7.36 -2.10 6.08
CA GLY A 155 7.52 -3.01 4.94
C GLY A 155 8.73 -3.93 5.06
N LYS A 156 9.84 -3.45 5.66
CA LYS A 156 11.01 -4.30 5.94
C LYS A 156 10.63 -5.43 6.90
N ASP A 157 10.02 -5.09 8.03
CA ASP A 157 9.59 -6.07 9.02
C ASP A 157 8.58 -7.07 8.40
N MET A 158 7.64 -6.61 7.56
CA MET A 158 6.69 -7.48 6.85
C MET A 158 7.40 -8.49 5.95
N VAL A 159 8.38 -8.06 5.15
CA VAL A 159 9.12 -8.97 4.26
C VAL A 159 9.99 -9.95 5.05
N GLU A 160 10.52 -9.55 6.20
CA GLU A 160 11.35 -10.42 7.06
C GLU A 160 10.53 -11.48 7.79
N HIS A 161 9.27 -11.18 8.14
CA HIS A 161 8.43 -12.07 8.97
C HIS A 161 7.37 -12.83 8.16
N THR A 162 7.35 -12.70 6.84
CA THR A 162 6.37 -13.36 5.97
C THR A 162 7.00 -13.88 4.69
N ARG A 163 6.29 -14.76 3.99
CA ARG A 163 6.71 -15.35 2.71
C ARG A 163 6.50 -14.43 1.50
N ILE A 164 6.06 -13.19 1.70
CA ILE A 164 5.70 -12.27 0.61
C ILE A 164 6.90 -11.79 -0.21
N GLY A 165 8.11 -11.87 0.35
CA GLY A 165 9.33 -11.32 -0.24
C GLY A 165 9.64 -11.83 -1.65
N ASP A 166 9.44 -13.12 -1.91
CA ASP A 166 9.73 -13.71 -3.22
C ASP A 166 8.79 -13.18 -4.30
N TRP A 167 7.49 -13.13 -4.01
CA TRP A 167 6.50 -12.55 -4.92
C TRP A 167 6.76 -11.06 -5.14
N PHE A 168 7.11 -10.33 -4.08
CA PHE A 168 7.39 -8.91 -4.15
C PHE A 168 8.58 -8.61 -5.07
N THR A 169 9.66 -9.39 -4.94
CA THR A 169 10.87 -9.25 -5.76
C THR A 169 10.57 -9.55 -7.23
N ARG A 170 9.75 -10.57 -7.52
CA ARG A 170 9.27 -10.84 -8.88
C ARG A 170 8.47 -9.67 -9.44
N MET A 171 7.58 -9.07 -8.63
CA MET A 171 6.81 -7.89 -9.04
C MET A 171 7.70 -6.67 -9.31
N GLU A 172 8.73 -6.43 -8.48
CA GLU A 172 9.70 -5.35 -8.71
C GLU A 172 10.44 -5.53 -10.04
N SER A 173 10.84 -6.77 -10.36
CA SER A 173 11.50 -7.10 -11.63
C SER A 173 10.58 -6.86 -12.84
N VAL A 174 9.30 -7.23 -12.76
CA VAL A 174 8.35 -7.08 -13.88
C VAL A 174 7.90 -5.64 -14.07
N VAL A 175 7.63 -4.91 -12.98
CA VAL A 175 7.13 -3.53 -13.04
C VAL A 175 8.26 -2.52 -13.26
N GLY A 176 9.49 -2.88 -12.88
CA GLY A 176 10.66 -2.00 -12.98
C GLY A 176 10.65 -0.88 -11.95
N GLU A 177 11.59 0.05 -12.08
CA GLU A 177 11.78 1.17 -11.14
C GLU A 177 10.58 2.11 -11.07
N SER A 178 10.41 2.77 -9.93
CA SER A 178 9.33 3.75 -9.75
C SER A 178 9.72 5.02 -10.47
N SER A 179 8.91 5.46 -11.43
CA SER A 179 9.12 6.72 -12.17
C SER A 179 9.08 7.99 -11.30
N GLY A 180 8.78 7.86 -10.00
CA GLY A 180 8.74 8.96 -9.03
C GLY A 180 9.84 8.95 -7.97
N ILE A 181 10.75 7.97 -7.97
CA ILE A 181 11.84 7.89 -6.99
C ILE A 181 13.13 8.26 -7.74
N LYS A 182 13.63 9.47 -7.52
CA LYS A 182 15.01 9.80 -7.92
C LYS A 182 15.97 9.19 -6.89
N PRO A 183 17.10 8.60 -7.33
CA PRO A 183 18.12 8.06 -6.43
C PRO A 183 18.75 9.14 -5.55
#